data_AF-A0A972CV27-F1
#
_entry.id   AF-A0A972CV27-F1
#
_cell.length_a   1.000
_cell.length_b   1.000
_cell.length_c   1.000
_cell.angle_alpha   90.00
_cell.angle_beta   90.00
_cell.angle_gamma   90.00
#
_symmetry.space_group_name_H-M   'P 1'
#
loop_
_entity.id
_entity.type
_entity.pdbx_description
1 polymer ?
#
loop_
_entity_poly.entity_id
_entity_poly.type
_entity_poly.pdbx_seq_one_letter_code
_entity_poly.pdbx_strand_id
1 'polypeptide(L)'
;MFILINILALFICIIMLAIPTYFNGISFSLDITFIKMALLTVLLCVLYIILHELVHGVFILIFTKEKPSFGMSMGLFYTATDYYMPKVQYIIVALAPVVIWGTLLHLIYMNLSGPLFWVFYIVQMLNISGAIGDYCITIVTIRLPKDILCKDKGASMEFYGAINEERQN
;
A
#
# COMPACT_ATOMS: atom_id res chain seq x y z
N MET A 1 -0.74 -14.26 -11.96
CA MET A 1 -0.41 -12.93 -11.41
C MET A 1 -0.75 -12.82 -9.93
N PHE A 2 -2.00 -13.07 -9.51
CA PHE A 2 -2.43 -12.99 -8.10
C PHE A 2 -1.59 -13.83 -7.11
N ILE A 3 -1.28 -15.08 -7.44
CA ILE A 3 -0.45 -15.95 -6.60
C ILE A 3 0.96 -15.37 -6.38
N LEU A 4 1.58 -14.82 -7.42
CA LEU A 4 2.92 -14.23 -7.34
C LEU A 4 2.94 -13.00 -6.42
N ILE A 5 1.92 -12.14 -6.53
CA ILE A 5 1.75 -10.95 -5.68
C ILE A 5 1.68 -11.37 -4.20
N ASN A 6 0.87 -12.39 -3.88
CA ASN A 6 0.73 -12.89 -2.52
C ASN A 6 2.00 -13.58 -2.00
N ILE A 7 2.73 -14.32 -2.84
CA ILE A 7 4.02 -14.92 -2.47
C ILE A 7 5.02 -13.83 -2.12
N LEU A 8 5.10 -12.76 -2.93
CA LEU A 8 5.99 -11.65 -2.65
C LEU A 8 5.58 -10.90 -1.38
N ALA A 9 4.26 -10.76 -1.11
CA ALA A 9 3.74 -10.15 0.11
C ALA A 9 4.18 -10.93 1.33
N LEU A 10 3.99 -12.24 1.27
CA LEU A 10 4.40 -13.15 2.33
C LEU A 10 5.93 -13.11 2.54
N PHE A 11 6.71 -13.08 1.47
CA PHE A 11 8.17 -12.99 1.55
C PHE A 11 8.64 -11.71 2.26
N ILE A 12 8.11 -10.55 1.88
CA ILE A 12 8.41 -9.27 2.54
C ILE A 12 7.98 -9.32 4.02
N CYS A 13 6.78 -9.84 4.29
CA CYS A 13 6.25 -9.99 5.64
C CYS A 13 7.16 -10.87 6.52
N ILE A 14 7.67 -12.00 6.00
CA ILE A 14 8.60 -12.89 6.71
C ILE A 14 9.91 -12.17 7.03
N ILE A 15 10.48 -11.43 6.07
CA ILE A 15 11.72 -10.66 6.28
C ILE A 15 11.51 -9.62 7.39
N MET A 16 10.40 -8.87 7.32
CA MET A 16 10.06 -7.87 8.34
C MET A 16 9.80 -8.50 9.70
N LEU A 17 9.25 -9.70 9.77
CA LEU A 17 9.09 -10.41 11.04
C LEU A 17 10.44 -10.88 11.61
N ALA A 18 11.36 -11.38 10.77
CA ALA A 18 12.62 -11.96 11.22
C ALA A 18 13.54 -10.96 11.95
N ILE A 19 13.61 -9.71 11.49
CA ILE A 19 14.56 -8.72 12.01
C ILE A 19 14.23 -8.33 13.47
N PRO A 20 13.04 -7.81 13.81
CA PRO A 20 12.74 -7.38 15.17
C PRO A 20 12.57 -8.55 16.13
N THR A 21 12.18 -9.73 15.66
CA THR A 21 12.09 -10.92 16.52
C THR A 21 13.47 -11.37 16.99
N TYR A 22 14.50 -11.22 16.15
CA TYR A 22 15.89 -11.45 16.56
C TYR A 22 16.34 -10.49 17.67
N PHE A 23 15.97 -9.20 17.60
CA PHE A 23 16.40 -8.20 18.59
C PHE A 23 15.53 -8.11 19.85
N ASN A 24 14.22 -8.27 19.72
CA ASN A 24 13.26 -8.06 20.82
C ASN A 24 12.77 -9.37 21.45
N GLY A 25 13.04 -10.51 20.81
CA GLY A 25 12.43 -11.79 21.17
C GLY A 25 10.91 -11.82 20.94
N ILE A 26 10.34 -13.01 21.02
CA ILE A 26 8.89 -13.21 21.11
C ILE A 26 8.63 -14.04 22.36
N SER A 27 7.94 -13.46 23.33
CA SER A 27 7.35 -14.19 24.45
C SER A 27 5.85 -14.26 24.25
N PHE A 28 5.30 -15.48 24.26
CA PHE A 28 3.87 -15.70 24.10
C PHE A 28 3.26 -16.16 25.44
N SER A 29 2.35 -15.35 25.98
CA SER A 29 1.49 -15.70 27.11
C SER A 29 0.03 -15.48 26.73
N LEU A 30 -0.83 -16.48 26.96
CA LEU A 30 -2.27 -16.35 26.76
C LEU A 30 -2.90 -15.74 28.00
N ASP A 31 -2.91 -14.42 28.07
CA ASP A 31 -3.53 -13.64 29.15
C ASP A 31 -4.50 -12.57 28.59
N ILE A 32 -5.18 -11.87 29.50
CA ILE A 32 -6.14 -10.81 29.15
C ILE A 32 -5.44 -9.67 28.38
N THR A 33 -4.17 -9.39 28.67
CA THR A 33 -3.40 -8.35 27.99
C THR A 33 -3.15 -8.75 26.55
N PHE A 34 -2.76 -10.00 26.29
CA PHE A 34 -2.62 -10.55 24.95
C PHE A 34 -3.91 -10.40 24.14
N ILE A 35 -5.06 -10.78 24.70
CA ILE A 35 -6.36 -10.64 24.02
C ILE A 35 -6.66 -9.17 23.67
N LYS A 36 -6.42 -8.24 24.61
CA LYS A 36 -6.62 -6.80 24.38
C LYS A 36 -5.71 -6.28 23.25
N MET A 37 -4.44 -6.67 23.24
CA MET A 37 -3.48 -6.24 22.22
C MET A 37 -3.80 -6.85 20.85
N ALA A 38 -4.25 -8.10 20.80
CA ALA A 38 -4.70 -8.74 19.58
C ALA A 38 -5.93 -8.02 18.98
N LEU A 39 -6.95 -7.72 19.80
CA LEU A 39 -8.12 -6.97 19.36
C LEU A 39 -7.76 -5.56 18.88
N LEU A 40 -6.86 -4.87 19.59
CA LEU A 40 -6.35 -3.57 19.18
C LEU A 40 -5.61 -3.65 17.83
N THR A 41 -4.77 -4.67 17.64
CA THR A 41 -4.04 -4.90 16.38
C THR A 41 -5.03 -5.10 15.23
N VAL A 42 -6.03 -5.97 15.39
CA VAL A 42 -7.05 -6.21 14.35
C VAL A 42 -7.80 -4.92 14.01
N LEU A 43 -8.23 -4.17 15.02
CA LEU A 43 -8.91 -2.88 14.82
C LEU A 43 -8.03 -1.90 14.02
N LEU A 44 -6.76 -1.76 14.40
CA LEU A 44 -5.83 -0.85 13.71
C LEU A 44 -5.51 -1.31 12.30
N CYS A 45 -5.40 -2.62 12.03
CA CYS A 45 -5.22 -3.14 10.68
C CYS A 45 -6.42 -2.79 9.77
N VAL A 46 -7.65 -2.97 10.27
CA VAL A 46 -8.86 -2.62 9.51
C VAL A 46 -8.93 -1.13 9.24
N LEU A 47 -8.68 -0.30 10.25
CA LEU A 47 -8.65 1.16 10.10
C LEU A 47 -7.56 1.59 9.12
N TYR A 48 -6.38 0.99 9.22
CA TYR A 48 -5.25 1.27 8.33
C TYR A 48 -5.59 1.00 6.86
N ILE A 49 -6.25 -0.11 6.53
CA ILE A 49 -6.63 -0.41 5.13
C ILE A 49 -7.52 0.69 4.56
N ILE A 50 -8.50 1.17 5.33
CA ILE A 50 -9.38 2.27 4.90
C ILE A 50 -8.58 3.56 4.72
N LEU A 51 -7.67 3.86 5.66
CA LEU A 51 -6.82 5.04 5.61
C LEU A 51 -5.80 5.00 4.46
N HIS A 52 -5.32 3.82 4.09
CA HIS A 52 -4.44 3.63 2.93
C HIS A 52 -5.14 4.07 1.65
N GLU A 53 -6.34 3.53 1.40
CA GLU A 53 -7.14 3.90 0.23
C GLU A 53 -7.55 5.37 0.26
N LEU A 54 -7.87 5.92 1.44
CA LEU A 54 -8.18 7.34 1.56
C LEU A 54 -7.02 8.23 1.12
N VAL A 55 -5.76 7.85 1.40
CA VAL A 55 -4.59 8.59 0.93
C VAL A 55 -4.49 8.56 -0.59
N HIS A 56 -4.70 7.40 -1.24
CA HIS A 56 -4.81 7.33 -2.71
C HIS A 56 -5.86 8.33 -3.22
N GLY A 57 -7.04 8.32 -2.60
CA GLY A 57 -8.15 9.20 -2.97
C GLY A 57 -7.86 10.68 -2.79
N VAL A 58 -7.17 11.06 -1.71
CA VAL A 58 -6.75 12.45 -1.47
C VAL A 58 -5.80 12.93 -2.56
N PHE A 59 -4.80 12.13 -2.94
CA PHE A 59 -3.86 12.52 -3.99
C PHE A 59 -4.52 12.57 -5.38
N ILE A 60 -5.44 11.64 -5.67
CA ILE A 60 -6.29 11.72 -6.87
C ILE A 60 -7.04 13.06 -6.88
N LEU A 61 -7.77 13.38 -5.81
CA LEU A 61 -8.51 14.64 -5.69
C LEU A 61 -7.61 15.86 -5.86
N ILE A 62 -6.39 15.83 -5.32
CA ILE A 62 -5.43 16.94 -5.45
C ILE A 62 -5.01 17.14 -6.91
N PHE A 63 -4.72 16.06 -7.64
CA PHE A 63 -4.18 16.15 -9.00
C PHE A 63 -5.24 16.32 -10.08
N THR A 64 -6.37 15.62 -9.97
CA THR A 64 -7.44 15.67 -10.97
C THR A 64 -8.47 16.76 -10.68
N LYS A 65 -8.53 17.25 -9.44
CA LYS A 65 -9.61 18.11 -8.90
C LYS A 65 -10.98 17.45 -8.86
N GLU A 66 -11.00 16.13 -8.99
CA GLU A 66 -12.21 15.34 -9.19
C GLU A 66 -12.31 14.27 -8.11
N LYS A 67 -13.54 13.97 -7.71
CA LYS A 67 -13.77 13.04 -6.59
C LYS A 67 -13.37 11.62 -6.99
N PRO A 68 -12.50 10.95 -6.22
CA PRO A 68 -12.24 9.53 -6.41
C PRO A 68 -13.50 8.72 -6.06
N SER A 69 -13.55 7.52 -6.62
CA SER A 69 -14.52 6.48 -6.27
C SER A 69 -13.81 5.41 -5.44
N PHE A 70 -14.54 4.84 -4.49
CA PHE A 70 -14.04 3.77 -3.64
C PHE A 70 -14.89 2.53 -3.83
N GLY A 71 -14.27 1.35 -3.81
CA GLY A 71 -14.98 0.09 -3.95
C GLY A 71 -14.23 -1.05 -3.29
N MET A 72 -14.79 -2.25 -3.46
CA MET A 72 -14.16 -3.50 -3.04
C MET A 72 -14.33 -4.54 -4.14
N SER A 73 -13.25 -5.22 -4.49
CA SER A 73 -13.25 -6.33 -5.43
C SER A 73 -12.45 -7.48 -4.86
N MET A 74 -13.04 -8.69 -4.85
CA MET A 74 -12.41 -9.90 -4.29
C MET A 74 -11.87 -9.73 -2.85
N GLY A 75 -12.53 -8.91 -2.03
CA GLY A 75 -12.12 -8.62 -0.65
C GLY A 75 -10.99 -7.60 -0.50
N LEU A 76 -10.54 -6.98 -1.59
CA LEU A 76 -9.57 -5.89 -1.59
C LEU A 76 -10.30 -4.55 -1.82
N PHE A 77 -10.07 -3.59 -0.94
CA PHE A 77 -10.52 -2.21 -1.17
C PHE A 77 -9.68 -1.59 -2.29
N TYR A 78 -10.28 -0.68 -3.03
CA TYR A 78 -9.57 0.07 -4.07
C TYR A 78 -10.11 1.49 -4.18
N THR A 79 -9.25 2.34 -4.74
CA THR A 79 -9.58 3.71 -5.14
C THR A 79 -9.44 3.85 -6.64
N ALA A 80 -10.42 4.47 -7.29
CA ALA A 80 -10.48 4.60 -8.75
C ALA A 80 -10.87 6.02 -9.17
N THR A 81 -10.47 6.42 -10.38
CA THR A 81 -10.78 7.70 -10.99
C THR A 81 -11.10 7.56 -12.48
N ASP A 82 -12.02 8.40 -12.96
CA ASP A 82 -12.32 8.47 -14.38
C ASP A 82 -11.34 9.32 -15.20
N TYR A 83 -10.42 9.99 -14.52
CA TYR A 83 -9.53 10.99 -15.10
C TYR A 83 -8.13 10.46 -15.36
N TYR A 84 -7.50 11.04 -16.38
CA TYR A 84 -6.14 10.70 -16.77
C TYR A 84 -5.12 11.49 -15.94
N MET A 85 -4.13 10.79 -15.43
CA MET A 85 -3.01 11.37 -14.72
C MET A 85 -1.72 11.19 -15.54
N PRO A 86 -0.91 12.24 -15.71
CA PRO A 86 0.47 12.10 -16.16
C PRO A 86 1.24 11.10 -15.32
N LYS A 87 2.15 10.38 -15.97
CA LYS A 87 3.02 9.36 -15.37
C LYS A 87 3.51 9.67 -13.95
N VAL A 88 4.07 10.85 -13.73
CA VAL A 88 4.66 11.23 -12.43
C VAL A 88 3.59 11.37 -11.35
N GLN A 89 2.44 11.97 -11.68
CA GLN A 89 1.33 12.12 -10.73
C GLN A 89 0.77 10.75 -10.35
N TYR A 90 0.63 9.84 -11.32
CA TYR A 90 0.20 8.48 -11.05
C TYR A 90 1.14 7.73 -10.10
N ILE A 91 2.46 7.82 -10.31
CA ILE A 91 3.45 7.22 -9.40
C ILE A 91 3.36 7.82 -8.00
N ILE A 92 3.14 9.15 -7.89
CA ILE A 92 2.97 9.80 -6.59
C ILE A 92 1.73 9.26 -5.88
N VAL A 93 0.59 9.15 -6.57
CA VAL A 93 -0.63 8.54 -6.01
C VAL A 93 -0.32 7.15 -5.50
N ALA A 94 0.22 6.27 -6.35
CA ALA A 94 0.50 4.89 -6.00
C ALA A 94 1.42 4.75 -4.76
N LEU A 95 2.47 5.57 -4.65
CA LEU A 95 3.43 5.44 -3.53
C LEU A 95 3.09 6.28 -2.29
N ALA A 96 2.15 7.22 -2.38
CA ALA A 96 1.85 8.15 -1.28
C ALA A 96 1.44 7.43 0.02
N PRO A 97 0.54 6.44 0.03
CA PRO A 97 0.17 5.76 1.27
C PRO A 97 1.35 5.06 1.93
N VAL A 98 2.18 4.36 1.13
CA VAL A 98 3.35 3.64 1.63
C VAL A 98 4.33 4.58 2.34
N VAL A 99 4.64 5.70 1.70
CA VAL A 99 5.62 6.67 2.22
C VAL A 99 5.08 7.38 3.46
N ILE A 100 3.83 7.85 3.41
CA ILE A 100 3.22 8.60 4.51
C ILE A 100 3.04 7.70 5.74
N TRP A 101 2.35 6.57 5.57
CA TRP A 101 2.11 5.65 6.68
C TRP A 101 3.38 4.96 7.13
N GLY A 102 4.29 4.64 6.20
CA GLY A 102 5.56 4.01 6.54
C GLY A 102 6.45 4.92 7.39
N THR A 103 6.46 6.23 7.10
CA THR A 103 7.18 7.20 7.92
C THR A 103 6.50 7.38 9.27
N LEU A 104 5.18 7.59 9.28
CA LEU A 104 4.43 7.86 10.52
C LEU A 104 4.47 6.68 11.49
N LEU A 105 4.20 5.47 11.02
CA LEU A 105 4.23 4.26 11.84
C LEU A 105 5.64 3.97 12.34
N HIS A 106 6.68 4.17 11.52
CA HIS A 106 8.07 4.07 11.96
C HIS A 106 8.39 5.00 13.14
N LEU A 107 8.02 6.27 13.02
CA LEU A 107 8.20 7.25 14.10
C LEU A 107 7.42 6.88 15.36
N ILE A 108 6.27 6.21 15.23
CA ILE A 108 5.49 5.73 16.37
C ILE A 108 6.20 4.53 17.04
N TYR A 109 6.41 3.43 16.31
CA TYR A 109 6.87 2.19 16.95
C TYR A 109 8.32 2.26 17.43
N MET A 110 9.18 3.11 16.85
CA MET A 110 10.58 3.23 17.30
C MET A 110 10.70 3.73 18.74
N ASN A 111 9.64 4.37 19.25
CA ASN A 111 9.56 4.88 20.62
C ASN A 111 8.78 3.93 21.57
N LEU A 112 8.37 2.76 21.08
CA LEU A 112 7.58 1.78 21.83
C LEU A 112 8.39 0.52 22.13
N SER A 113 7.97 -0.20 23.16
CA SER A 113 8.54 -1.49 23.55
C SER A 113 7.44 -2.49 23.91
N GLY A 114 7.78 -3.79 23.96
CA GLY A 114 6.87 -4.83 24.40
C GLY A 114 5.65 -4.99 23.48
N PRO A 115 4.44 -5.31 24.00
CA PRO A 115 3.28 -5.60 23.16
C PRO A 115 2.84 -4.44 22.26
N LEU A 116 2.95 -3.19 22.72
CA LEU A 116 2.57 -2.02 21.93
C LEU A 116 3.48 -1.81 20.71
N PHE A 117 4.78 -2.12 20.83
CA PHE A 117 5.67 -2.15 19.67
C PHE A 117 5.11 -3.07 18.58
N TRP A 118 4.74 -4.30 18.96
CA TRP A 118 4.23 -5.30 18.01
C TRP A 118 2.90 -4.89 17.37
N VAL A 119 2.00 -4.25 18.12
CA VAL A 119 0.72 -3.73 17.58
C VAL A 119 0.97 -2.80 16.38
N PHE A 120 1.80 -1.77 16.55
CA PHE A 120 2.09 -0.82 15.47
C PHE A 120 3.03 -1.40 14.40
N TYR A 121 3.95 -2.27 14.80
CA TYR A 121 4.85 -2.93 13.86
C TYR A 121 4.10 -3.88 12.91
N ILE A 122 3.08 -4.59 13.38
CA ILE A 122 2.22 -5.42 12.51
C ILE A 122 1.47 -4.55 11.49
N VAL A 123 0.98 -3.38 11.90
CA VAL A 123 0.36 -2.42 10.96
C VAL A 123 1.40 -1.92 9.93
N GLN A 124 2.65 -1.67 10.36
CA GLN A 124 3.74 -1.34 9.44
C GLN A 124 4.04 -2.48 8.46
N MET A 125 4.04 -3.73 8.93
CA MET A 125 4.21 -4.90 8.08
C MET A 125 3.12 -4.93 7.02
N LEU A 126 1.86 -4.75 7.42
CA LEU A 126 0.73 -4.65 6.50
C LEU A 126 0.91 -3.51 5.49
N ASN A 127 1.42 -2.34 5.90
CA ASN A 127 1.68 -1.22 5.00
C ASN A 127 2.72 -1.54 3.93
N ILE A 128 3.84 -2.16 4.32
CA ILE A 128 4.93 -2.43 3.39
C ILE A 128 4.65 -3.65 2.53
N SER A 129 4.19 -4.76 3.12
CA SER A 129 3.93 -5.99 2.36
C SER A 129 2.61 -5.94 1.58
N GLY A 130 1.61 -5.23 2.09
CA GLY A 130 0.29 -5.11 1.45
C GLY A 130 0.31 -4.24 0.19
N ALA A 131 1.23 -3.30 0.09
CA ALA A 131 1.36 -2.35 -1.03
C ALA A 131 2.07 -2.91 -2.28
N ILE A 132 2.12 -4.24 -2.46
CA ILE A 132 2.79 -4.83 -3.63
C ILE A 132 2.11 -4.46 -4.94
N GLY A 133 0.78 -4.29 -4.93
CA GLY A 133 0.06 -3.74 -6.08
C GLY A 133 0.65 -2.39 -6.50
N ASP A 134 0.82 -1.50 -5.54
CA ASP A 134 1.38 -0.15 -5.75
C ASP A 134 2.82 -0.20 -6.27
N TYR A 135 3.67 -1.08 -5.71
CA TYR A 135 5.03 -1.25 -6.21
C TYR A 135 5.05 -1.82 -7.62
N CYS A 136 4.25 -2.84 -7.90
CA CYS A 136 4.17 -3.46 -9.21
C CYS A 136 3.75 -2.45 -10.27
N ILE A 137 2.66 -1.71 -10.02
CA ILE A 137 2.16 -0.72 -10.98
C ILE A 137 3.10 0.47 -11.12
N THR A 138 3.79 0.86 -10.05
CA THR A 138 4.86 1.86 -10.12
C THR A 138 6.01 1.39 -11.01
N ILE A 139 6.50 0.16 -10.83
CA ILE A 139 7.59 -0.41 -11.65
C ILE A 139 7.17 -0.51 -13.13
N VAL A 140 5.95 -0.94 -13.40
CA VAL A 140 5.38 -0.97 -14.76
C VAL A 140 5.36 0.43 -15.34
N THR A 141 4.78 1.39 -14.62
CA THR A 141 4.64 2.78 -15.05
C THR A 141 5.99 3.45 -15.31
N ILE A 142 7.00 3.22 -14.46
CA ILE A 142 8.36 3.76 -14.66
C ILE A 142 8.99 3.30 -15.97
N ARG A 143 8.70 2.08 -16.42
CA ARG A 143 9.24 1.50 -17.67
C ARG A 143 8.54 1.99 -18.94
N LEU A 144 7.38 2.62 -18.82
CA LEU A 144 6.64 3.17 -19.96
C LEU A 144 7.22 4.53 -20.42
N PRO A 145 6.93 5.01 -21.64
CA PRO A 145 7.34 6.34 -22.13
C PRO A 145 6.94 7.50 -21.18
N LYS A 146 7.57 8.67 -21.32
CA LYS A 146 7.33 9.81 -20.41
C LYS A 146 5.97 10.49 -20.63
N ASP A 147 5.47 10.42 -21.85
CA ASP A 147 4.27 11.07 -22.37
C ASP A 147 3.00 10.24 -22.16
N ILE A 148 3.05 9.19 -21.34
CA ILE A 148 1.87 8.39 -21.03
C ILE A 148 0.92 9.10 -20.07
N LEU A 149 -0.36 8.77 -20.25
CA LEU A 149 -1.45 9.06 -19.34
C LEU A 149 -1.96 7.76 -18.72
N CYS A 150 -2.09 7.74 -17.40
CA CYS A 150 -2.55 6.63 -16.61
C CYS A 150 -3.97 6.91 -16.10
N LYS A 151 -4.86 5.91 -16.19
CA LYS A 151 -6.19 5.95 -15.58
C LYS A 151 -6.36 4.74 -14.67
N ASP A 152 -6.70 4.99 -13.41
CA ASP A 152 -6.92 3.94 -12.41
C ASP A 152 -8.39 3.59 -12.30
N LYS A 153 -8.77 2.38 -12.70
CA LYS A 153 -10.14 1.84 -12.53
C LYS A 153 -10.24 0.95 -11.29
N GLY A 154 -9.25 0.99 -10.40
CA GLY A 154 -9.16 0.18 -9.19
C GLY A 154 -8.67 -1.23 -9.52
N ALA A 155 -9.56 -2.09 -10.01
CA ALA A 155 -9.20 -3.48 -10.35
C ALA A 155 -8.45 -3.60 -11.70
N SER A 156 -8.37 -2.53 -12.48
CA SER A 156 -7.63 -2.46 -13.74
C SER A 156 -7.04 -1.08 -13.96
N MET A 157 -5.99 -1.02 -14.79
CA MET A 157 -5.30 0.22 -15.13
C MET A 157 -5.24 0.36 -16.64
N GLU A 158 -5.44 1.59 -17.12
CA GLU A 158 -5.36 1.91 -18.54
C GLU A 158 -4.21 2.90 -18.79
N PHE A 159 -3.40 2.62 -19.81
CA PHE A 159 -2.26 3.43 -20.20
C PHE A 159 -2.45 3.91 -21.63
N TYR A 160 -2.37 5.23 -21.83
CA TYR A 160 -2.50 5.89 -23.11
C TYR A 160 -1.18 6.59 -23.43
N GLY A 161 -0.71 6.52 -24.66
CA GLY A 161 0.52 7.21 -25.11
C GLY A 161 0.34 7.74 -26.52
N ALA A 162 1.20 8.68 -26.94
CA ALA A 162 1.18 9.17 -28.31
C ALA A 162 1.49 8.04 -29.29
N ILE A 163 0.72 7.96 -30.38
CA ILE A 163 1.06 7.10 -31.51
C ILE A 163 2.19 7.79 -32.28
N ASN A 164 3.43 7.37 -32.06
CA ASN A 164 4.53 7.76 -32.94
C ASN A 164 4.51 6.81 -34.15
N GLU A 165 4.24 7.34 -35.35
CA GLU A 165 4.17 6.59 -36.61
C GLU A 165 5.44 5.79 -36.94
N GLU A 166 6.56 6.07 -36.28
CA GLU A 166 7.85 5.38 -36.49
C GLU A 166 7.89 3.91 -36.01
N ARG A 167 6.89 3.41 -35.29
CA ARG A 167 6.86 2.00 -34.82
C ARG A 167 6.31 0.99 -35.83
N GLN A 168 6.01 1.39 -37.07
CA GLN A 168 5.50 0.49 -38.12
C GLN A 168 6.50 0.11 -39.22
N ASN A 169 7.77 0.52 -39.12
CA ASN A 169 8.83 0.10 -40.06
C ASN A 169 9.86 -0.83 -39.40
#